data_AF-A0A829GR45-F1
#
_entry.id   AF-A0A829GR45-F1
#
_cell.length_a   1.000
_cell.length_b   1.000
_cell.length_c   1.000
_cell.angle_alpha   90.00
_cell.angle_beta   90.00
_cell.angle_gamma   90.00
#
_symmetry.space_group_name_H-M   'P 1'
#
loop_
_entity.id
_entity.type
_entity.pdbx_description
1 polymer ?
#
loop_
_entity_poly.entity_id
_entity_poly.type
_entity_poly.pdbx_seq_one_letter_code
_entity_poly.pdbx_strand_id
1 'polypeptide(L)'
;MSQLAAHMQKFKIGNLGGLQRHDERTLQRHSNPDIDVSKSSDNFSVLPLERLDPKRSLHKQVQETIADERVSNRAVRKDAVVLTEWIISSDSTFFEGLSRDETKQFFTDTYQWFANHFGVDHIPYATVHMDETTPHMHMGVIPLTNGRLSAKSIFNREALRFIQADL
;
A
#
# COMPACT_ATOMS: atom_id res chain seq x y z
N MET A 1 -14.20 -17.96 -12.97
CA MET A 1 -13.61 -18.01 -11.62
C MET A 1 -12.82 -16.74 -11.48
N SER A 2 -13.12 -15.93 -10.47
CA SER A 2 -12.37 -14.71 -10.17
C SER A 2 -10.97 -15.06 -9.68
N GLN A 3 -10.01 -14.16 -9.89
CA GLN A 3 -8.61 -14.33 -9.50
C GLN A 3 -8.19 -13.17 -8.60
N LEU A 4 -7.35 -13.46 -7.60
CA LEU A 4 -6.67 -12.44 -6.84
C LEU A 4 -5.73 -11.65 -7.77
N ALA A 5 -5.89 -10.33 -7.78
CA ALA A 5 -4.95 -9.41 -8.41
C ALA A 5 -4.07 -8.78 -7.34
N ALA A 6 -2.81 -9.22 -7.25
CA ALA A 6 -1.80 -8.62 -6.37
C ALA A 6 -0.61 -8.17 -7.20
N HIS A 7 -0.43 -6.85 -7.36
CA HIS A 7 0.64 -6.26 -8.14
C HIS A 7 1.47 -5.30 -7.28
N MET A 8 2.78 -5.20 -7.54
CA MET A 8 3.65 -4.29 -6.80
C MET A 8 4.41 -3.33 -7.70
N GLN A 9 4.42 -2.06 -7.31
CA GLN A 9 5.24 -1.01 -7.89
C GLN A 9 6.28 -0.45 -6.89
N LYS A 10 7.43 0.00 -7.40
CA LYS A 10 8.57 0.49 -6.60
C LYS A 10 8.66 2.01 -6.65
N PHE A 11 8.84 2.64 -5.50
CA PHE A 11 8.91 4.09 -5.37
C PHE A 11 10.20 4.57 -4.71
N LYS A 12 10.73 5.67 -5.25
CA LYS A 12 11.85 6.42 -4.66
C LYS A 12 11.29 7.55 -3.80
N ILE A 13 12.13 8.15 -2.97
CA ILE A 13 11.71 9.20 -2.02
C ILE A 13 11.00 10.38 -2.70
N GLY A 14 11.47 10.81 -3.88
CA GLY A 14 10.86 11.90 -4.63
C GLY A 14 9.47 11.60 -5.21
N ASN A 15 9.06 10.32 -5.27
CA ASN A 15 7.75 9.93 -5.78
C ASN A 15 6.65 9.99 -4.71
N LEU A 16 7.01 9.91 -3.42
CA LEU A 16 6.06 9.69 -2.32
C LEU A 16 5.01 10.80 -2.20
N GLY A 17 5.38 12.05 -2.46
CA GLY A 17 4.41 13.15 -2.42
C GLY A 17 3.35 13.06 -3.53
N GLY A 18 3.72 12.56 -4.71
CA GLY A 18 2.76 12.31 -5.79
C GLY A 18 1.84 11.13 -5.47
N LEU A 19 2.43 10.06 -4.93
CA LEU A 19 1.73 8.86 -4.48
C LEU A 19 0.68 9.18 -3.41
N GLN A 20 1.09 9.85 -2.33
CA GLN A 20 0.18 10.25 -1.25
C GLN A 20 -1.00 11.07 -1.77
N ARG A 21 -0.77 12.05 -2.66
CA ARG A 21 -1.86 12.89 -3.19
C ARG A 21 -2.87 12.10 -4.03
N HIS A 22 -2.41 11.05 -4.71
CA HIS A 22 -3.25 10.17 -5.51
C HIS A 22 -4.14 9.30 -4.61
N ASP A 23 -3.53 8.65 -3.61
CA ASP A 23 -4.19 7.68 -2.75
C ASP A 23 -5.11 8.35 -1.71
N GLU A 24 -4.74 9.55 -1.24
CA GLU A 24 -5.56 10.32 -0.28
C GLU A 24 -6.56 11.27 -0.98
N ARG A 25 -6.65 11.23 -2.32
CA ARG A 25 -7.58 12.08 -3.11
C ARG A 25 -7.51 13.58 -2.78
N THR A 26 -6.32 14.10 -2.48
CA THR A 26 -6.13 15.48 -2.01
C THR A 26 -6.36 16.58 -3.08
N LEU A 27 -6.45 16.20 -4.35
CA LEU A 27 -6.67 17.11 -5.47
C LEU A 27 -8.11 16.98 -5.96
N GLN A 28 -8.74 18.09 -6.35
CA GLN A 28 -10.09 18.06 -6.92
C GLN A 28 -10.12 17.64 -8.39
N ARG A 29 -8.98 17.70 -9.08
CA ARG A 29 -8.85 17.35 -10.50
C ARG A 29 -7.95 16.14 -10.61
N HIS A 30 -8.46 15.09 -11.23
CA HIS A 30 -7.73 13.88 -11.51
C HIS A 30 -7.57 13.71 -13.02
N SER A 31 -6.41 13.20 -13.44
CA SER A 31 -6.17 12.84 -14.84
C SER A 31 -6.84 11.53 -15.22
N ASN A 32 -7.15 10.67 -14.24
CA ASN A 32 -7.88 9.43 -14.45
C ASN A 32 -9.37 9.77 -14.64
N PRO A 33 -9.96 9.54 -15.83
CA PRO A 33 -11.38 9.80 -16.08
C PRO A 33 -12.31 8.83 -15.34
N ASP A 34 -11.78 7.72 -14.83
CA ASP A 34 -12.57 6.68 -14.17
C ASP A 34 -12.84 6.97 -12.68
N ILE A 35 -12.24 8.04 -12.12
CA ILE A 35 -12.50 8.46 -10.75
C ILE A 35 -13.85 9.18 -10.67
N ASP A 36 -14.79 8.58 -9.95
CA ASP A 36 -16.06 9.18 -9.58
C ASP A 36 -15.92 9.91 -8.23
N VAL A 37 -15.62 11.22 -8.29
CA VAL A 37 -15.42 12.07 -7.11
C VAL A 37 -16.61 12.05 -6.15
N SER A 38 -17.83 11.76 -6.62
CA SER A 38 -19.01 11.65 -5.75
C SER A 38 -18.95 10.45 -4.80
N LYS A 39 -18.13 9.45 -5.12
CA LYS A 39 -17.90 8.24 -4.33
C LYS A 39 -16.61 8.28 -3.51
N SER A 40 -15.77 9.31 -3.63
CA SER A 40 -14.50 9.35 -2.88
C SER A 40 -14.70 9.36 -1.36
N SER A 41 -15.88 9.73 -0.85
CA SER A 41 -16.23 9.57 0.57
C SER A 41 -16.44 8.13 1.01
N ASP A 42 -16.60 7.20 0.07
CA ASP A 42 -16.73 5.77 0.33
C ASP A 42 -15.38 5.06 0.43
N ASN A 43 -14.28 5.71 0.02
CA ASN A 43 -12.92 5.24 0.25
C ASN A 43 -12.64 5.16 1.75
N PHE A 44 -11.83 4.18 2.15
CA PHE A 44 -11.52 3.96 3.56
C PHE A 44 -10.13 3.37 3.75
N SER A 45 -9.56 3.53 4.94
CA SER A 45 -8.35 2.82 5.31
C SER A 45 -8.68 1.55 6.11
N VAL A 46 -7.90 0.49 5.90
CA VAL A 46 -7.91 -0.72 6.73
C VAL A 46 -6.76 -0.74 7.74
N LEU A 47 -6.00 0.36 7.85
CA LEU A 47 -5.00 0.53 8.89
C LEU A 47 -5.69 0.61 10.28
N PRO A 48 -5.12 -0.01 11.33
CA PRO A 48 -5.64 0.15 12.69
C PRO A 48 -5.73 1.62 13.11
N LEU A 49 -6.79 1.98 13.84
CA LEU A 49 -7.11 3.38 14.17
C LEU A 49 -5.98 4.08 14.93
N GLU A 50 -5.31 3.36 15.82
CA GLU A 50 -4.18 3.83 16.61
C GLU A 50 -2.94 4.18 15.77
N ARG A 51 -2.90 3.73 14.52
CA ARG A 51 -1.81 3.99 13.57
C ARG A 51 -2.16 5.04 12.52
N LEU A 52 -3.42 5.47 12.44
CA LEU A 52 -3.82 6.55 11.55
C LEU A 52 -3.30 7.88 12.08
N ASP A 53 -2.41 8.51 11.32
CA ASP A 53 -1.94 9.88 11.58
C ASP A 53 -2.08 10.75 10.32
N PRO A 54 -3.26 11.38 10.10
CA PRO A 54 -3.52 12.16 8.90
C PRO A 54 -2.67 13.43 8.80
N LYS A 55 -1.96 13.82 9.87
CA LYS A 55 -1.07 15.01 9.86
C LYS A 55 0.34 14.66 9.40
N ARG A 56 0.69 13.36 9.37
CA ARG A 56 2.04 12.90 9.09
C ARG A 56 2.14 12.43 7.64
N SER A 57 2.86 13.19 6.82
CA SER A 57 3.04 12.85 5.41
C SER A 57 3.73 11.50 5.22
N LEU A 58 3.40 10.80 4.12
CA LEU A 58 4.02 9.53 3.75
C LEU A 58 5.55 9.65 3.68
N HIS A 59 6.03 10.77 3.14
CA HIS A 59 7.46 11.07 3.10
C HIS A 59 8.09 11.07 4.50
N LYS A 60 7.44 11.72 5.47
CA LYS A 60 7.93 11.81 6.84
C LYS A 60 7.89 10.44 7.54
N GLN A 61 6.79 9.70 7.40
CA GLN A 61 6.67 8.34 7.94
C GLN A 61 7.80 7.43 7.45
N VAL A 62 8.01 7.35 6.13
CA VAL A 62 9.05 6.51 5.53
C VAL A 62 10.46 6.92 5.99
N GLN A 63 10.74 8.21 6.08
CA GLN A 63 12.05 8.68 6.55
C GLN A 63 12.31 8.34 8.02
N GLU A 64 11.31 8.52 8.88
CA GLU A 64 11.43 8.22 10.31
C GLU A 64 11.64 6.71 10.53
N THR A 65 10.83 5.84 9.93
CA THR A 65 11.04 4.38 10.01
C THR A 65 12.43 3.96 9.52
N ILE A 66 12.91 4.53 8.41
CA ILE A 66 14.27 4.24 7.92
C ILE A 66 15.34 4.76 8.90
N ALA A 67 15.14 5.94 9.49
CA ALA A 67 16.10 6.50 10.45
C ALA A 67 16.17 5.68 11.74
N ASP A 68 15.02 5.20 12.21
CA ASP A 68 14.89 4.47 13.47
C ASP A 68 15.47 3.04 13.38
N GLU A 69 15.27 2.35 12.27
CA GLU A 69 15.60 0.93 12.17
C GLU A 69 16.86 0.62 11.34
N ARG A 70 17.32 1.53 10.48
CA ARG A 70 18.45 1.24 9.58
C ARG A 70 19.79 1.36 10.31
N VAL A 71 20.50 0.24 10.42
CA VAL A 71 21.79 0.14 11.15
C VAL A 71 22.96 0.89 10.48
N SER A 72 22.92 1.08 9.16
CA SER A 72 24.04 1.70 8.45
C SER A 72 24.06 3.23 8.59
N ASN A 73 25.18 3.80 9.02
CA ASN A 73 25.37 5.27 9.07
C ASN A 73 25.57 5.94 7.70
N ARG A 74 25.75 5.18 6.62
CA ARG A 74 25.84 5.76 5.25
C ARG A 74 24.50 6.35 4.84
N ALA A 75 24.52 7.48 4.15
CA ALA A 75 23.31 8.07 3.55
C ALA A 75 22.53 7.05 2.70
N VAL A 76 21.20 7.13 2.75
CA VAL A 76 20.33 6.37 1.84
C VAL A 76 20.58 6.88 0.41
N ARG A 77 20.74 5.95 -0.53
CA ARG A 77 21.01 6.33 -1.92
C ARG A 77 19.78 7.03 -2.51
N LYS A 78 20.00 8.06 -3.34
CA LYS A 78 18.94 8.81 -4.02
C LYS A 78 18.02 7.95 -4.90
N ASP A 79 18.54 6.83 -5.39
CA ASP A 79 17.84 5.88 -6.24
C ASP A 79 17.30 4.66 -5.48
N ALA A 80 17.42 4.65 -4.15
CA ALA A 80 16.88 3.58 -3.32
C ALA A 80 15.35 3.50 -3.47
N VAL A 81 14.87 2.28 -3.56
CA VAL A 81 13.45 1.99 -3.38
C VAL A 81 13.16 2.09 -1.89
N VAL A 82 12.42 3.13 -1.51
CA VAL A 82 12.08 3.44 -0.11
C VAL A 82 10.70 2.92 0.27
N LEU A 83 9.88 2.61 -0.73
CA LEU A 83 8.54 2.08 -0.56
C LEU A 83 8.21 1.17 -1.76
N THR A 84 7.48 0.10 -1.51
CA THR A 84 6.79 -0.69 -2.53
C THR A 84 5.30 -0.59 -2.29
N GLU A 85 4.54 -0.11 -3.27
CA GLU A 85 3.09 -0.13 -3.19
C GLU A 85 2.55 -1.42 -3.77
N TRP A 86 1.62 -2.04 -3.07
CA TRP A 86 0.84 -3.16 -3.53
C TRP A 86 -0.56 -2.71 -3.89
N ILE A 87 -0.98 -3.04 -5.12
CA ILE A 87 -2.37 -2.97 -5.56
C ILE A 87 -2.97 -4.34 -5.36
N ILE A 88 -4.00 -4.40 -4.51
CA ILE A 88 -4.76 -5.62 -4.21
C ILE A 88 -6.18 -5.44 -4.72
N SER A 89 -6.67 -6.39 -5.51
CA SER A 89 -8.03 -6.40 -6.04
C SER A 89 -8.43 -7.79 -6.54
N SER A 90 -9.54 -7.87 -7.26
CA SER A 90 -10.08 -9.01 -7.99
C SER A 90 -10.84 -8.47 -9.22
N ASP A 91 -11.65 -9.29 -9.88
CA ASP A 91 -12.58 -8.80 -10.91
C ASP A 91 -13.84 -8.16 -10.31
N SER A 92 -14.58 -7.37 -11.11
CA SER A 92 -15.82 -6.71 -10.65
C SER A 92 -16.87 -7.72 -10.20
N THR A 93 -16.97 -8.88 -10.87
CA THR A 93 -17.91 -9.96 -10.52
C THR A 93 -17.68 -10.50 -9.12
N PHE A 94 -16.43 -10.57 -8.65
CA PHE A 94 -16.11 -10.94 -7.27
C PHE A 94 -16.73 -9.95 -6.28
N PHE A 95 -16.50 -8.65 -6.47
CA PHE A 95 -16.97 -7.63 -5.54
C PHE A 95 -18.48 -7.36 -5.63
N GLU A 96 -19.10 -7.54 -6.80
CA GLU A 96 -20.57 -7.49 -6.97
C GLU A 96 -21.29 -8.55 -6.12
N GLY A 97 -20.61 -9.66 -5.81
CA GLY A 97 -21.11 -10.71 -4.93
C GLY A 97 -20.91 -10.44 -3.44
N LEU A 98 -20.21 -9.36 -3.06
CA LEU A 98 -19.88 -9.03 -1.67
C LEU A 98 -20.68 -7.84 -1.16
N SER A 99 -21.06 -7.90 0.10
CA SER A 99 -21.47 -6.71 0.85
C SER A 99 -20.29 -5.77 1.11
N ARG A 100 -20.60 -4.55 1.58
CA ARG A 100 -19.57 -3.58 1.98
C ARG A 100 -18.68 -4.12 3.11
N ASP A 101 -19.27 -4.81 4.08
CA ASP A 101 -18.52 -5.36 5.21
C ASP A 101 -17.63 -6.53 4.79
N GLU A 102 -18.09 -7.40 3.88
CA GLU A 102 -17.26 -8.46 3.31
C GLU A 102 -16.12 -7.90 2.44
N THR A 103 -16.40 -6.84 1.67
CA THR A 103 -15.36 -6.12 0.91
C THR A 103 -14.31 -5.52 1.84
N LYS A 104 -14.74 -4.89 2.95
CA LYS A 104 -13.82 -4.38 3.97
C LYS A 104 -13.03 -5.51 4.62
N GLN A 105 -13.66 -6.64 4.90
CA GLN A 105 -12.99 -7.81 5.49
C GLN A 105 -11.92 -8.36 4.55
N PHE A 106 -12.22 -8.51 3.25
CA PHE A 106 -11.24 -8.95 2.24
C PHE A 106 -9.95 -8.12 2.27
N PHE A 107 -10.07 -6.78 2.27
CA PHE A 107 -8.90 -5.90 2.32
C PHE A 107 -8.22 -5.89 3.71
N THR A 108 -8.99 -6.05 4.79
CA THR A 108 -8.45 -6.15 6.15
C THR A 108 -7.62 -7.41 6.33
N ASP A 109 -8.11 -8.56 5.84
CA ASP A 109 -7.39 -9.84 5.87
C ASP A 109 -6.10 -9.76 5.06
N THR A 110 -6.16 -9.13 3.88
CA THR A 110 -4.95 -8.89 3.07
C THR A 110 -3.95 -8.02 3.83
N TYR A 111 -4.39 -6.91 4.44
CA TYR A 111 -3.52 -6.08 5.27
C TYR A 111 -2.87 -6.87 6.40
N GLN A 112 -3.64 -7.70 7.12
CA GLN A 112 -3.14 -8.52 8.22
C GLN A 112 -2.10 -9.53 7.73
N TRP A 113 -2.31 -10.16 6.57
CA TRP A 113 -1.32 -11.05 5.96
C TRP A 113 0.01 -10.32 5.73
N PHE A 114 -0.01 -9.14 5.12
CA PHE A 114 1.21 -8.36 4.89
C PHE A 114 1.84 -7.88 6.21
N ALA A 115 1.02 -7.44 7.16
CA ALA A 115 1.49 -7.00 8.48
C ALA A 115 2.20 -8.12 9.25
N ASN A 116 1.68 -9.35 9.18
CA ASN A 116 2.30 -10.52 9.81
C ASN A 116 3.63 -10.91 9.15
N HIS A 117 3.77 -10.71 7.84
CA HIS A 117 4.98 -11.10 7.09
C HIS A 117 6.07 -10.03 7.07
N PHE A 118 5.70 -8.75 7.03
CA PHE A 118 6.64 -7.63 6.86
C PHE A 118 6.71 -6.71 8.07
N GLY A 119 5.83 -6.89 9.07
CA GLY A 119 5.75 -6.05 10.25
C GLY A 119 4.76 -4.91 10.08
N VAL A 120 3.93 -4.71 11.11
CA VAL A 120 2.93 -3.63 11.13
C VAL A 120 3.58 -2.28 10.83
N ASP A 121 4.68 -1.93 11.51
CA ASP A 121 5.34 -0.63 11.43
C ASP A 121 5.91 -0.31 10.05
N HIS A 122 6.06 -1.32 9.19
CA HIS A 122 6.55 -1.15 7.82
C HIS A 122 5.42 -0.87 6.82
N ILE A 123 4.17 -0.84 7.26
CA ILE A 123 2.99 -0.50 6.43
C ILE A 123 2.47 0.87 6.86
N PRO A 124 2.91 1.99 6.22
CA PRO A 124 2.48 3.33 6.59
C PRO A 124 1.04 3.65 6.18
N TYR A 125 0.50 2.98 5.18
CA TYR A 125 -0.88 3.16 4.72
C TYR A 125 -1.41 1.91 4.04
N ALA A 126 -2.73 1.76 4.07
CA ALA A 126 -3.51 0.77 3.34
C ALA A 126 -4.89 1.39 3.06
N THR A 127 -5.04 1.98 1.89
CA THR A 127 -6.21 2.77 1.48
C THR A 127 -6.97 2.03 0.39
N VAL A 128 -8.26 1.83 0.61
CA VAL A 128 -9.19 1.19 -0.32
C VAL A 128 -9.92 2.27 -1.12
N HIS A 129 -9.80 2.20 -2.44
CA HIS A 129 -10.56 3.01 -3.39
C HIS A 129 -11.84 2.27 -3.80
N MET A 130 -12.97 2.92 -3.56
CA MET A 130 -14.31 2.51 -3.97
C MET A 130 -14.86 3.43 -5.08
N ASP A 131 -14.09 4.44 -5.47
CA ASP A 131 -14.45 5.52 -6.37
C ASP A 131 -13.91 5.35 -7.81
N GLU A 132 -13.43 4.16 -8.14
CA GLU A 132 -12.97 3.77 -9.48
C GLU A 132 -13.78 2.58 -10.01
N THR A 133 -13.33 1.95 -11.11
CA THR A 133 -14.09 0.89 -11.80
C THR A 133 -14.29 -0.38 -10.98
N THR A 134 -13.29 -0.78 -10.19
CA THR A 134 -13.33 -1.99 -9.34
C THR A 134 -12.70 -1.68 -7.99
N PRO A 135 -13.29 -2.10 -6.86
CA PRO A 135 -12.68 -1.93 -5.55
C PRO A 135 -11.24 -2.44 -5.51
N HIS A 136 -10.32 -1.62 -5.05
CA HIS A 136 -8.91 -2.02 -4.93
C HIS A 136 -8.24 -1.27 -3.79
N MET A 137 -7.20 -1.88 -3.23
CA MET A 137 -6.41 -1.31 -2.15
C MET A 137 -5.02 -0.93 -2.65
N HIS A 138 -4.62 0.31 -2.34
CA HIS A 138 -3.25 0.78 -2.36
C HIS A 138 -2.63 0.57 -0.98
N MET A 139 -1.60 -0.27 -0.88
CA MET A 139 -0.91 -0.56 0.37
C MET A 139 0.60 -0.38 0.25
N GLY A 140 1.15 0.58 0.98
CA GLY A 140 2.59 0.82 1.03
C GLY A 140 3.29 -0.17 1.96
N VAL A 141 4.43 -0.71 1.54
CA VAL A 141 5.34 -1.50 2.37
C VAL A 141 6.74 -0.89 2.27
N ILE A 142 7.33 -0.52 3.41
CA ILE A 142 8.71 -0.05 3.51
C ILE A 142 9.61 -1.29 3.48
N PRO A 143 10.47 -1.45 2.45
CA PRO A 143 11.22 -2.67 2.29
C PRO A 143 12.49 -2.67 3.16
N LEU A 144 12.31 -2.65 4.47
CA LEU A 144 13.38 -2.69 5.47
C LEU A 144 13.36 -4.04 6.18
N THR A 145 14.49 -4.75 6.18
CA THR A 145 14.60 -6.04 6.87
C THR A 145 15.98 -6.14 7.51
N ASN A 146 16.04 -6.61 8.76
CA ASN A 146 17.28 -6.77 9.51
C ASN A 146 18.18 -5.51 9.46
N GLY A 147 17.56 -4.35 9.66
CA GLY A 147 18.22 -3.04 9.63
C GLY A 147 18.74 -2.58 8.26
N ARG A 148 18.28 -3.22 7.17
CA ARG A 148 18.70 -2.93 5.79
C ARG A 148 17.50 -2.60 4.90
N LEU A 149 17.51 -1.39 4.34
CA LEU A 149 16.56 -0.99 3.29
C LEU A 149 16.95 -1.66 1.96
N SER A 150 16.16 -2.62 1.50
CA SER A 150 16.42 -3.36 0.26
C SER A 150 15.17 -4.09 -0.26
N ALA A 151 14.43 -3.43 -1.16
CA ALA A 151 13.34 -4.06 -1.91
C ALA A 151 13.79 -5.30 -2.71
N LYS A 152 15.05 -5.32 -3.19
CA LYS A 152 15.59 -6.44 -3.97
C LYS A 152 15.71 -7.72 -3.14
N SER A 153 16.04 -7.61 -1.86
CA SER A 153 16.20 -8.79 -1.00
C SER A 153 14.87 -9.32 -0.51
N ILE A 154 13.94 -8.43 -0.14
CA ILE A 154 12.61 -8.80 0.37
C ILE A 154 11.74 -9.32 -0.78
N PHE A 155 11.66 -8.58 -1.88
CA PHE A 155 10.79 -8.92 -3.00
C PHE A 155 11.57 -9.43 -4.20
N ASN A 156 12.23 -10.56 -3.98
CA ASN A 156 12.87 -11.33 -5.04
C ASN A 156 11.83 -12.23 -5.76
N ARG A 157 12.26 -12.98 -6.77
CA ARG A 157 11.36 -13.85 -7.56
C ARG A 157 10.65 -14.91 -6.70
N GLU A 158 11.34 -15.49 -5.74
CA GLU A 158 10.79 -16.55 -4.88
C GLU A 158 9.74 -15.97 -3.94
N ALA A 159 10.04 -14.84 -3.29
CA ALA A 159 9.11 -14.13 -2.43
C ALA A 159 7.84 -13.70 -3.19
N LEU A 160 7.98 -13.16 -4.40
CA LEU A 160 6.82 -12.79 -5.23
C LEU A 160 5.97 -14.00 -5.61
N ARG A 161 6.57 -15.17 -5.89
CA ARG A 161 5.83 -16.40 -6.16
C ARG A 161 5.13 -16.94 -4.92
N PHE A 162 5.79 -16.85 -3.76
CA PHE A 162 5.21 -17.22 -2.49
C PHE A 162 3.98 -16.37 -2.18
N ILE A 163 4.08 -15.05 -2.31
CA ILE A 163 2.94 -14.13 -2.11
C ILE A 163 1.76 -14.53 -3.00
N GLN A 164 1.99 -14.83 -4.30
CA GLN A 164 0.90 -15.23 -5.21
C GLN A 164 0.27 -16.60 -4.89
N ALA A 165 0.95 -17.46 -4.12
CA ALA A 165 0.48 -18.79 -3.81
C ALA A 165 -0.17 -18.89 -2.42
N ASP A 166 0.23 -18.03 -1.48
CA ASP A 166 -0.15 -18.08 -0.07
C ASP A 166 -1.14 -17.00 0.35
N LEU A 167 -1.11 -15.81 -0.30
CA LEU A 167 -2.04 -14.71 -0.05
C LEU A 167 -3.46 -15.09 -0.49
#